data_AF-A0AAJ6F270-F1
#
_entry.id   AF-A0AAJ6F270-F1
#
_cell.length_a   1.000
_cell.length_b   1.000
_cell.length_c   1.000
_cell.angle_alpha   90.00
_cell.angle_beta   90.00
_cell.angle_gamma   90.00
#
_symmetry.space_group_name_H-M   'P 1'
#
loop_
_entity.id
_entity.type
_entity.pdbx_description
1 polymer ?
#
loop_
_entity_poly.entity_id
_entity_poly.type
_entity_poly.pdbx_seq_one_letter_code
_entity_poly.pdbx_strand_id
1 'polypeptide(L)' 'MKGILIALGVILALYVIDQQFADGQYTDALQRMMIQIRRSFGV' A
#
# COMPACT_ATOMS: atom_id res chain seq x y z
N MET A 1 -6.47 0.72 15.42
CA MET A 1 -5.80 1.94 14.91
C MET A 1 -4.29 1.77 14.69
N LYS A 2 -3.51 1.23 15.64
CA LYS A 2 -2.05 1.05 15.46
C LYS A 2 -1.67 0.19 14.24
N GLY A 3 -2.39 -0.90 13.97
CA GLY A 3 -2.14 -1.77 12.82
C GLY A 3 -2.39 -1.12 11.45
N ILE A 4 -3.36 -0.18 11.35
CA ILE A 4 -3.65 0.57 10.12
C ILE A 4 -2.51 1.52 9.80
N LEU A 5 -1.96 2.20 10.82
CA LEU A 5 -0.83 3.11 10.65
C LEU A 5 0.43 2.38 10.16
N ILE A 6 0.69 1.18 10.67
CA ILE A 6 1.80 0.34 10.21
C ILE A 6 1.57 -0.11 8.77
N ALA A 7 0.36 -0.58 8.45
CA ALA A 7 0.01 -1.02 7.09
C ALA A 7 0.14 0.12 6.07
N LEU A 8 -0.35 1.32 6.40
CA LEU A 8 -0.19 2.51 5.56
C LEU A 8 1.27 2.89 5.37
N GLY A 9 2.09 2.84 6.44
CA GLY A 9 3.53 3.10 6.35
C GLY A 9 4.25 2.14 5.40
N VAL A 10 3.92 0.85 5.47
CA VAL A 10 4.50 -0.18 4.57
C VAL A 10 4.07 0.05 3.12
N ILE A 11 2.79 0.31 2.86
CA ILE A 11 2.29 0.57 1.51
C ILE A 11 2.94 1.83 0.91
N LEU A 12 3.08 2.90 1.72
CA LEU A 12 3.69 4.13 1.26
C LEU A 12 5.16 3.93 0.90
N ALA A 13 5.91 3.18 1.73
CA ALA A 13 7.30 2.85 1.44
C ALA A 13 7.43 2.01 0.16
N LEU A 14 6.58 0.99 0.00
CA LEU A 14 6.56 0.16 -1.21
C LEU A 14 6.19 0.97 -2.46
N TYR A 15 5.27 1.93 -2.34
CA TYR A 15 4.88 2.81 -3.45
C TYR A 15 6.04 3.71 -3.88
N VAL A 16 6.75 4.32 -2.93
CA VAL A 16 7.92 5.14 -3.24
C VAL A 16 9.03 4.32 -3.89
N ILE A 17 9.28 3.10 -3.40
CA ILE A 17 10.28 2.20 -3.98
C ILE A 17 9.87 1.76 -5.40
N ASP A 18 8.60 1.39 -5.61
CA ASP A 18 8.07 1.03 -6.93
C ASP A 18 8.22 2.18 -7.92
N GLN A 19 7.93 3.41 -7.50
CA GLN A 19 8.04 4.59 -8.33
C GLN A 19 9.50 4.96 -8.65
N GLN A 20 10.44 4.62 -7.77
CA GLN A 20 11.85 4.96 -7.92
C GLN A 20 12.66 3.88 -8.68
N PHE A 21 12.28 2.61 -8.58
CA PHE A 21 13.06 1.48 -9.11
C PHE A 21 12.34 0.61 -10.12
N ALA A 22 11.00 0.63 -10.15
CA ALA A 22 10.19 -0.25 -11.00
C ALA A 22 9.26 0.51 -11.95
N ASP A 23 9.43 1.82 -12.09
CA ASP A 23 8.64 2.72 -12.95
C ASP A 23 7.12 2.55 -12.77
N GLY A 24 6.68 2.22 -11.55
CA GLY A 24 5.26 2.07 -11.26
C GLY A 24 4.64 0.73 -11.69
N GLN A 25 5.44 -0.29 -12.06
CA GLN A 25 4.92 -1.61 -12.47
C GLN A 25 4.05 -2.27 -11.40
N TYR A 26 4.36 -2.03 -10.11
CA TYR A 26 3.66 -2.67 -9.00
C TYR A 26 2.60 -1.76 -8.37
N THR A 27 2.39 -0.56 -8.90
CA THR A 27 1.42 0.43 -8.38
C THR A 27 0.00 -0.16 -8.37
N ASP A 28 -0.37 -0.91 -9.40
CA ASP A 28 -1.66 -1.59 -9.50
C ASP A 28 -1.86 -2.68 -8.44
N ALA A 29 -0.80 -3.41 -8.09
CA ALA A 29 -0.83 -4.43 -7.05
C ALA A 29 -0.94 -3.78 -5.66
N LEU A 30 -0.20 -2.69 -5.43
CA LEU A 30 -0.25 -1.90 -4.21
C LEU A 30 -1.63 -1.27 -3.99
N GLN A 31 -2.27 -0.75 -5.04
CA GLN A 31 -3.64 -0.23 -4.95
C GLN A 31 -4.64 -1.32 -4.55
N ARG A 32 -4.56 -2.52 -5.15
CA ARG A 32 -5.42 -3.65 -4.79
C ARG A 32 -5.22 -4.09 -3.34
N MET A 33 -3.97 -4.13 -2.88
CA MET A 33 -3.62 -4.36 -1.46
C MET A 33 -4.23 -3.31 -0.55
N MET A 34 -4.13 -2.03 -0.91
CA MET A 34 -4.68 -0.91 -0.14
C MET A 34 -6.20 -1.01 -0.01
N ILE A 35 -6.90 -1.38 -1.08
CA ILE A 35 -8.35 -1.62 -1.08
C ILE A 35 -8.72 -2.82 -0.20
N GLN A 36 -7.97 -3.91 -0.25
CA GLN A 36 -8.19 -5.07 0.63
C GLN A 36 -7.97 -4.72 2.10
N ILE A 37 -6.93 -3.96 2.41
CA ILE A 37 -6.63 -3.49 3.76
C ILE A 37 -7.78 -2.60 4.24
N ARG A 38 -8.25 -1.66 3.42
CA ARG A 38 -9.39 -0.80 3.74
C ARG A 38 -10.64 -1.61 4.10
N ARG A 39 -10.99 -2.59 3.26
CA ARG A 39 -12.10 -3.52 3.51
C ARG A 39 -11.90 -4.37 4.77
N SER A 40 -10.69 -4.86 5.01
CA SER A 40 -10.36 -5.66 6.20
C SER A 40 -10.51 -4.86 7.49
N PHE A 41 -10.31 -3.55 7.43
CA PHE A 41 -10.47 -2.66 8.58
C PHE A 41 -11.87 -2.03 8.67
N GLY A 42 -12.80 -2.39 7.77
CA GLY A 42 -14.18 -1.92 7.79
C GLY A 42 -14.36 -0.43 7.43
N VAL A 43 -13.42 0.14 6.68
CA VAL A 43 -13.44 1.54 6.20
C VAL A 43 -13.87 1.63 4.74
#